data_AF-A0A0M4SXE4-F1
#
_entry.id   AF-A0A0M4SXE4-F1
#
_cell.length_a   1.000
_cell.length_b   1.000
_cell.length_c   1.000
_cell.angle_alpha   90.00
_cell.angle_beta   90.00
_cell.angle_gamma   90.00
#
_symmetry.space_group_name_H-M   'P 1'
#
loop_
_entity.id
_entity.type
_entity.pdbx_description
1 polymer ?
#
loop_
_entity_poly.entity_id
_entity_poly.type
_entity_poly.pdbx_seq_one_letter_code
_entity_poly.pdbx_strand_id
1 'polypeptide(L)' 'MQTVHNIYCPNCGSKAERYYILDSELTRTQCSSCDYLMISCTRTGKVIEAYAPGIQLSKR' A
#
# COMPACT_ATOMS: atom_id res chain seq x y z
N MET A 1 11.54 -5.60 -13.77
CA MET A 1 10.51 -4.66 -14.29
C MET A 1 9.52 -4.31 -13.19
N GLN A 2 8.97 -3.09 -13.18
CA GLN A 2 8.04 -2.60 -12.16
C GLN A 2 6.77 -2.05 -12.80
N THR A 3 5.59 -2.51 -12.34
CA THR A 3 4.28 -2.01 -12.79
C THR A 3 3.62 -1.21 -11.68
N VAL A 4 3.05 -0.04 -12.00
CA VAL A 4 2.41 0.86 -11.04
C VAL A 4 0.93 1.00 -11.31
N HIS A 5 0.10 0.74 -10.30
CA HIS A 5 -1.35 0.93 -10.36
C HIS A 5 -1.78 2.04 -9.40
N ASN A 6 -2.65 2.92 -9.87
CA ASN A 6 -3.32 3.90 -9.02
C ASN A 6 -4.53 3.23 -8.35
N ILE A 7 -4.57 3.26 -7.02
CA ILE A 7 -5.65 2.69 -6.21
C ILE A 7 -6.13 3.70 -5.17
N TYR A 8 -7.17 3.34 -4.41
CA TYR A 8 -7.52 4.04 -3.19
C TYR A 8 -6.82 3.39 -1.99
N CYS A 9 -6.35 4.23 -1.07
CA CYS A 9 -5.68 3.82 0.15
C CYS A 9 -6.66 3.00 1.01
N PRO A 10 -6.28 1.78 1.44
CA PRO A 10 -7.13 0.97 2.30
C PRO A 10 -7.26 1.57 3.72
N ASN A 11 -6.36 2.47 4.12
CA ASN A 11 -6.41 3.14 5.42
C ASN A 11 -7.30 4.38 5.38
N CYS A 12 -7.00 5.37 4.54
CA CYS A 12 -7.69 6.68 4.55
C CYS A 12 -8.63 6.94 3.37
N GLY A 13 -8.68 6.05 2.37
CA GLY A 13 -9.49 6.25 1.16
C GLY A 13 -8.95 7.30 0.16
N SER A 14 -7.83 7.97 0.45
CA SER A 14 -7.19 8.88 -0.51
C SER A 14 -6.53 8.13 -1.67
N LYS A 15 -6.08 8.83 -2.71
CA LYS A 15 -5.29 8.21 -3.79
C LYS A 15 -4.00 7.61 -3.24
N ALA A 16 -3.66 6.44 -3.73
CA ALA A 16 -2.49 5.67 -3.34
C ALA A 16 -1.94 4.90 -4.54
N GLU A 17 -0.74 4.37 -4.37
CA GLU A 17 -0.01 3.65 -5.42
C GLU A 17 0.25 2.22 -4.99
N ARG A 18 0.09 1.28 -5.92
CA ARG A 18 0.51 -0.11 -5.75
C ARG A 18 1.54 -0.45 -6.81
N TYR A 19 2.72 -0.84 -6.35
CA TYR A 19 3.86 -1.25 -7.13
C TYR A 19 3.98 -2.77 -7.10
N TYR A 20 4.06 -3.37 -8.29
CA TYR A 20 4.44 -4.77 -8.47
C TYR A 20 5.90 -4.81 -8.89
N ILE A 21 6.77 -5.23 -7.98
CA ILE A 21 8.22 -5.30 -8.16
C ILE A 21 8.56 -6.77 -8.44
N LEU A 22 8.53 -7.12 -9.73
CA LEU A 22 8.62 -8.52 -10.18
C LEU A 22 9.97 -9.16 -9.82
N ASP A 23 11.05 -8.40 -9.87
CA ASP A 23 12.41 -8.89 -9.62
C ASP A 23 12.59 -9.42 -8.19
N SER A 24 11.83 -8.87 -7.24
CA SER A 24 11.85 -9.26 -5.83
C SER A 24 10.58 -9.97 -5.37
N GLU A 25 9.65 -10.26 -6.29
CA GLU A 25 8.33 -10.83 -6.00
C GLU A 25 7.57 -10.05 -4.89
N LEU A 26 7.64 -8.71 -4.94
CA LEU A 26 7.04 -7.83 -3.94
C LEU A 26 5.88 -7.01 -4.50
N THR A 27 4.85 -6.86 -3.68
CA THR A 27 3.78 -5.89 -3.87
C THR A 27 3.91 -4.82 -2.80
N ARG A 28 4.19 -3.57 -3.20
CA ARG A 28 4.27 -2.42 -2.29
C ARG A 28 3.09 -1.50 -2.52
N THR A 29 2.26 -1.30 -1.51
CA THR A 29 1.19 -0.31 -1.50
C THR A 29 1.61 0.86 -0.62
N GLN A 30 1.56 2.09 -1.12
CA GLN A 30 1.91 3.30 -0.36
C GLN A 30 0.90 4.42 -0.57
N CYS A 31 0.64 5.21 0.48
CA CYS A 31 -0.19 6.41 0.41
C CYS A 31 0.54 7.59 1.02
N SER A 32 0.68 8.68 0.25
CA SER A 32 1.31 9.92 0.70
C SER A 32 0.40 10.77 1.60
N SER A 33 -0.90 10.47 1.69
CA SER A 33 -1.84 11.28 2.48
C SER A 33 -1.89 10.90 3.96
N CYS A 34 -1.64 9.64 4.29
CA CYS A 34 -1.70 9.14 5.68
C CYS A 34 -0.53 8.22 6.01
N ASP A 35 0.55 8.29 5.24
CA ASP A 35 1.76 7.47 5.37
C ASP A 35 1.52 5.95 5.44
N TYR A 36 0.39 5.46 4.91
CA TYR A 36 0.12 4.03 4.87
C TYR A 36 1.14 3.33 3.97
N LEU A 37 1.76 2.27 4.48
CA LEU A 37 2.68 1.41 3.75
C LEU A 37 2.32 -0.06 4.00
N MET A 38 2.26 -0.86 2.94
CA MET A 38 2.17 -2.31 3.03
C MET A 38 3.05 -2.95 1.97
N ILE A 39 3.97 -3.81 2.40
CA ILE A 39 4.82 -4.64 1.54
C ILE A 39 4.44 -6.10 1.78
N SER A 40 4.07 -6.80 0.73
CA SER A 40 3.76 -8.23 0.77
C SER A 40 4.46 -8.99 -0.33
N CYS A 41 4.67 -10.29 -0.10
CA CYS A 41 5.12 -11.20 -1.15
C CYS A 41 4.01 -11.38 -2.19
N THR A 42 4.28 -11.05 -3.46
CA THR A 42 3.30 -11.16 -4.55
C THR A 42 2.82 -12.60 -4.75
N ARG A 43 3.68 -13.60 -4.49
CA ARG A 43 3.34 -15.02 -4.68
C ARG A 43 2.51 -15.62 -3.57
N THR A 44 2.83 -15.29 -2.32
CA THR A 44 2.21 -15.93 -1.15
C THR A 44 1.17 -15.05 -0.46
N GLY A 45 1.15 -13.74 -0.76
CA GLY A 45 0.33 -12.75 -0.08
C GLY A 45 0.78 -12.43 1.35
N LYS A 46 1.83 -13.08 1.87
CA LYS A 46 2.33 -12.84 3.22
C LYS A 46 2.84 -11.40 3.36
N VAL A 47 2.44 -10.75 4.44
CA VAL A 47 2.90 -9.41 4.80
C VAL A 47 4.35 -9.52 5.26
N ILE A 48 5.19 -8.65 4.72
CA ILE A 48 6.61 -8.52 5.06
C ILE A 48 6.78 -7.31 5.97
N GLU A 49 6.18 -6.19 5.59
CA GLU A 49 6.21 -4.94 6.35
C GLU A 49 4.86 -4.23 6.22
N ALA A 50 4.36 -3.68 7.32
CA ALA A 50 3.15 -2.89 7.32
C ALA A 50 3.26 -1.74 8.31
N TYR A 51 2.86 -0.56 7.85
CA TYR A 51 2.71 0.64 8.65
C TYR A 51 1.36 1.28 8.34
N ALA A 52 0.53 1.44 9.37
CA ALA A 52 -0.80 2.00 9.25
C ALA A 52 -1.01 3.05 10.35
N PRO A 53 -0.86 4.34 10.02
CA PRO A 53 -1.15 5.41 10.96
C PRO A 53 -2.61 5.42 11.38
N GLY A 54 -2.86 5.68 12.66
CA GLY A 54 -4.21 5.88 13.17
C GLY A 54 -4.84 7.09 12.51
N ILE A 55 -5.86 6.86 11.69
CA ILE A 55 -6.62 7.94 11.05
C ILE A 55 -7.71 8.43 12.00
N GLN A 56 -7.75 9.75 12.26
CA GLN A 56 -8.94 10.37 12.83
C GLN A 56 -10.05 10.32 11.77
N LEU A 57 -11.11 9.56 12.04
CA LEU A 57 -12.35 9.66 11.28
C LEU A 57 -12.83 11.11 11.42
N SER A 58 -12.69 11.91 10.37
CA SER A 58 -13.39 13.19 10.31
C SER A 58 -14.88 12.86 10.40
N LYS A 59 -15.50 13.17 11.54
CA LYS A 59 -16.96 13.07 11.71
C LYS A 59 -17.59 13.83 10.55
N ARG A 60 -18.28 13.11 9.67
CA ARG A 60 -19.17 13.72 8.67
C ARG A 60 -20.33 14.39 9.37
#